data_AF-A0A2N1R8Q4-F1
#
_entry.id   AF-A0A2N1R8Q4-F1
#
_cell.length_a   1.000
_cell.length_b   1.000
_cell.length_c   1.000
_cell.angle_alpha   90.00
_cell.angle_beta   90.00
_cell.angle_gamma   90.00
#
_symmetry.space_group_name_H-M   'P 1'
#
loop_
_entity.id
_entity.type
_entity.pdbx_description
1 polymer ?
#
loop_
_entity_poly.entity_id
_entity_poly.type
_entity_poly.pdbx_seq_one_letter_code
_entity_poly.pdbx_strand_id
1 'polypeptide(L)'
;MKAPRGSTIVLALLVSAVAWVVADDLAVAATDLRIEQRDDGGYHLFIRAKSGIGSVLLVESTKDPGGVADNYAYRAELWNPVNGDEKRLLNGAFIDPRAGLWSLIDSTPEADAQLGSAFHVFIPWVVAYGYSWSR
;
A
#
# COMPACT_ATOMS: atom_id res chain seq x y z
N MET A 1 2.97 48.46 60.97
CA MET A 1 2.83 48.01 59.57
C MET A 1 3.96 47.05 59.24
N LYS A 2 3.65 45.77 58.98
CA LYS A 2 4.61 44.74 58.55
C LYS A 2 3.88 43.90 57.49
N ALA A 3 4.27 44.05 56.22
CA ALA A 3 3.67 43.32 55.10
C ALA A 3 4.17 41.87 55.09
N PRO A 4 3.33 40.86 54.75
CA PRO A 4 3.79 39.50 54.59
C PRO A 4 4.54 39.36 53.25
N ARG A 5 5.68 38.67 53.29
CA ARG A 5 6.44 38.29 52.10
C ARG A 5 5.61 37.26 51.32
N GLY A 6 5.23 37.63 50.09
CA GLY A 6 4.47 36.78 49.18
C GLY A 6 5.23 35.49 48.88
N SER A 7 4.55 34.37 49.08
CA SER A 7 5.00 33.05 48.66
C SER A 7 4.80 32.94 47.16
N THR A 8 5.88 32.94 46.39
CA THR A 8 5.84 32.75 44.94
C THR A 8 5.54 31.28 44.66
N ILE A 9 4.28 30.95 44.38
CA ILE A 9 3.88 29.63 43.88
C ILE A 9 4.31 29.55 42.41
N VAL A 10 5.31 28.71 42.12
CA VAL A 10 5.68 28.34 40.75
C VAL A 10 4.73 27.22 40.31
N LEU A 11 3.78 27.54 39.44
CA LEU A 11 2.90 26.56 38.81
C LEU A 11 3.62 25.98 37.59
N ALA A 12 4.19 24.78 37.74
CA ALA A 12 4.76 24.04 36.62
C ALA A 12 3.62 23.36 35.84
N LEU A 13 3.31 23.87 34.64
CA LEU A 13 2.43 23.20 33.69
C LEU A 13 3.18 22.01 33.06
N LEU A 14 2.91 20.80 33.54
CA LEU A 14 3.22 19.57 32.81
C LEU A 14 2.24 19.45 31.63
N VAL A 15 2.70 19.77 30.42
CA VAL A 15 1.99 19.41 29.19
C VAL A 15 2.34 17.96 28.86
N SER A 16 1.48 17.03 29.27
CA SER A 16 1.57 15.64 28.85
C SER A 16 1.18 15.54 27.37
N ALA A 17 2.17 15.41 26.49
CA ALA A 17 1.92 15.07 25.09
C ALA A 17 1.43 13.62 25.03
N VAL A 18 0.11 13.42 25.00
CA VAL A 18 -0.50 12.13 24.72
C VAL A 18 -0.34 11.90 23.22
N ALA A 19 0.66 11.10 22.83
CA ALA A 19 0.74 10.59 21.47
C ALA A 19 -0.43 9.62 21.28
N TRP A 20 -1.42 10.03 20.50
CA TRP A 20 -2.47 9.13 20.05
C TRP A 20 -1.83 8.14 19.07
N VAL A 21 -1.69 6.89 19.50
CA VAL A 21 -1.39 5.79 18.60
C VAL A 21 -2.65 5.55 17.79
N VAL A 22 -2.75 6.23 16.65
CA VAL A 22 -3.78 5.92 15.66
C VAL A 22 -3.35 4.60 15.03
N ALA A 23 -4.14 3.55 15.19
CA ALA A 23 -3.89 2.31 14.47
C ALA A 23 -3.99 2.60 12.97
N ASP A 24 -3.01 2.16 12.20
CA ASP A 24 -3.00 2.33 10.75
C ASP A 24 -4.22 1.59 10.16
N ASP A 25 -5.07 2.34 9.46
CA ASP A 25 -6.24 1.79 8.79
C ASP A 25 -5.82 1.10 7.48
N LEU A 26 -5.39 -0.15 7.62
CA LEU A 26 -5.01 -1.02 6.50
C LEU A 26 -6.22 -1.60 5.73
N ALA A 27 -7.46 -1.32 6.17
CA ALA A 27 -8.64 -1.76 5.44
C ALA A 27 -8.80 -0.91 4.19
N VAL A 28 -9.24 -1.51 3.07
CA VAL A 28 -9.55 -0.78 1.85
C VAL A 28 -11.06 -0.86 1.62
N ALA A 29 -11.75 0.28 1.67
CA ALA A 29 -13.19 0.33 1.43
C ALA A 29 -13.50 0.50 -0.06
N ALA A 30 -14.74 0.22 -0.48
CA ALA A 30 -15.16 0.44 -1.87
C ALA A 30 -15.00 1.92 -2.31
N THR A 31 -15.12 2.87 -1.39
CA THR A 31 -14.93 4.31 -1.62
C THR A 31 -13.45 4.72 -1.78
N ASP A 32 -12.53 3.80 -1.51
CA ASP A 32 -11.09 3.98 -1.74
C ASP A 32 -10.67 3.47 -3.13
N LEU A 33 -11.60 2.86 -3.87
CA LEU A 33 -11.32 2.22 -5.16
C LEU A 33 -11.92 3.00 -6.32
N ARG A 34 -11.17 3.03 -7.42
CA ARG A 34 -11.66 3.44 -8.74
C ARG A 34 -11.14 2.44 -9.76
N ILE A 35 -12.04 1.89 -10.56
CA ILE A 35 -11.70 0.93 -11.61
C ILE A 35 -12.07 1.55 -12.95
N GLU A 36 -11.14 1.53 -13.88
CA GLU A 36 -11.35 1.98 -15.25
C GLU A 36 -11.02 0.86 -16.22
N GLN A 37 -11.93 0.59 -17.16
CA GLN A 37 -11.58 -0.18 -18.34
C GLN A 37 -11.03 0.79 -19.39
N ARG A 38 -9.86 0.47 -19.94
CA ARG A 38 -9.24 1.23 -21.03
C ARG A 38 -8.96 0.33 -22.22
N ASP A 39 -8.60 0.94 -23.33
CA ASP A 39 -8.45 0.26 -24.63
C ASP A 39 -7.12 -0.51 -24.75
N ASP A 40 -6.32 -0.57 -23.68
CA ASP A 40 -5.02 -1.24 -23.59
C ASP A 40 -5.09 -2.68 -23.07
N GLY A 41 -6.30 -3.24 -23.00
CA GLY A 41 -6.49 -4.67 -22.79
C GLY A 41 -6.53 -5.10 -21.33
N GLY A 42 -7.13 -4.28 -20.46
CA GLY A 42 -7.37 -4.65 -19.08
C GLY A 42 -8.15 -3.61 -18.28
N TYR A 43 -7.98 -3.69 -16.97
CA TYR A 43 -8.50 -2.71 -16.03
C TYR A 43 -7.36 -1.96 -15.34
N HIS A 44 -7.53 -0.67 -15.14
CA HIS A 44 -6.73 0.11 -14.21
C HIS A 44 -7.45 0.19 -12.88
N LEU A 45 -6.83 -0.38 -11.86
CA LEU A 45 -7.26 -0.29 -10.48
C LEU A 45 -6.47 0.82 -9.80
N PHE A 46 -7.19 1.83 -9.34
CA PHE A 46 -6.67 2.89 -8.49
C PHE A 46 -7.14 2.65 -7.06
N ILE A 47 -6.21 2.68 -6.11
CA ILE A 47 -6.47 2.48 -4.69
C ILE A 47 -5.96 3.70 -3.93
N ARG A 48 -6.82 4.37 -3.16
CA ARG A 48 -6.42 5.55 -2.37
C ARG A 48 -5.23 5.22 -1.47
N ALA A 49 -4.17 6.02 -1.57
CA ALA A 49 -3.03 5.94 -0.68
C ALA A 49 -3.38 6.58 0.67
N LYS A 50 -3.72 5.75 1.65
CA LYS A 50 -3.99 6.17 3.02
C LYS A 50 -2.73 6.11 3.87
N SER A 51 -2.70 6.92 4.93
CA SER A 51 -1.64 6.81 5.94
C SER A 51 -1.58 5.37 6.47
N GLY A 52 -0.37 4.83 6.59
CA GLY A 52 -0.12 3.46 7.06
C GLY A 52 -0.07 2.40 5.96
N ILE A 53 -0.63 2.66 4.77
CA ILE A 53 -0.52 1.76 3.62
C ILE A 53 0.71 2.17 2.80
N GLY A 54 1.78 1.38 2.89
CA GLY A 54 3.01 1.62 2.11
C GLY A 54 3.05 0.93 0.75
N SER A 55 2.21 -0.07 0.53
CA SER A 55 2.10 -0.77 -0.76
C SER A 55 0.80 -1.56 -0.83
N VAL A 56 0.38 -1.88 -2.04
CA VAL A 56 -0.75 -2.76 -2.35
C VAL A 56 -0.28 -3.93 -3.19
N LEU A 57 -0.80 -5.12 -2.91
CA LEU A 57 -0.47 -6.35 -3.64
C LEU A 57 -1.75 -7.11 -3.94
N LEU A 58 -1.96 -7.47 -5.21
CA LEU A 58 -3.03 -8.37 -5.60
C LEU A 58 -2.51 -9.81 -5.54
N VAL A 59 -3.16 -10.60 -4.70
CA VAL A 59 -2.87 -12.03 -4.50
C VAL A 59 -4.08 -12.86 -4.89
N GLU A 60 -3.86 -14.14 -5.10
CA GLU A 60 -4.96 -15.07 -5.32
C GLU A 60 -5.96 -15.10 -4.16
N SER A 61 -7.22 -15.37 -4.49
CA SER A 61 -8.31 -15.46 -3.53
C SER A 61 -8.30 -16.75 -2.70
N THR A 62 -7.51 -17.75 -3.11
CA THR A 62 -7.43 -19.05 -2.43
C THR A 62 -6.66 -18.88 -1.13
N LYS A 63 -7.37 -18.50 -0.06
CA LYS A 63 -6.81 -18.58 1.28
C LYS A 63 -6.85 -20.04 1.71
N ASP A 64 -5.69 -20.64 1.96
CA ASP A 64 -5.64 -21.92 2.65
C ASP A 64 -6.31 -21.78 4.03
N PRO A 65 -7.40 -22.52 4.31
CA PRO A 65 -8.05 -22.50 5.61
C PRO A 65 -7.12 -22.88 6.76
N GLY A 66 -6.06 -23.66 6.48
CA GLY A 66 -5.02 -24.01 7.44
C GLY A 66 -3.90 -22.99 7.59
N GLY A 67 -3.78 -22.03 6.66
CA GLY A 67 -2.71 -21.02 6.63
C GLY A 67 -1.30 -21.58 6.38
N VAL A 68 -1.21 -22.75 5.75
CA VAL A 68 0.03 -23.48 5.49
C VAL A 68 0.52 -23.27 4.05
N ALA A 69 -0.39 -23.22 3.07
CA ALA A 69 -0.02 -23.03 1.67
C ALA A 69 0.31 -21.56 1.34
N ASP A 70 1.25 -21.37 0.41
CA ASP A 70 1.63 -20.05 -0.08
C ASP A 70 0.49 -19.40 -0.88
N ASN A 71 0.18 -18.15 -0.57
CA ASN A 71 -0.65 -17.30 -1.44
C ASN A 71 0.26 -16.55 -2.42
N TYR A 72 0.04 -16.77 -3.71
CA TYR A 72 0.87 -16.15 -4.74
C TYR A 72 0.31 -14.79 -5.17
N ALA A 73 1.22 -13.84 -5.35
CA ALA A 73 0.93 -12.60 -6.07
C ALA A 73 0.57 -12.89 -7.54
N TYR A 74 -0.41 -12.17 -8.05
CA TYR A 74 -0.67 -12.14 -9.49
C TYR A 74 0.44 -11.38 -10.22
N ARG A 75 0.70 -11.75 -11.47
CA ARG A 75 1.60 -11.06 -12.39
C ARG A 75 0.99 -10.95 -13.78
N ALA A 76 1.33 -9.87 -14.48
CA ALA A 76 1.09 -9.78 -15.91
C ALA A 76 2.02 -10.77 -16.65
N GLU A 77 1.55 -11.35 -17.75
CA GLU A 77 2.37 -12.23 -18.60
C GLU A 77 3.20 -11.47 -19.63
N LEU A 78 2.93 -10.18 -19.81
CA LEU A 78 3.62 -9.29 -20.72
C LEU A 78 3.97 -7.99 -19.99
N TRP A 79 5.11 -7.39 -20.35
CA TRP A 79 5.51 -6.10 -19.82
C TRP A 79 4.47 -5.04 -20.20
N ASN A 80 4.17 -4.16 -19.25
CA ASN A 80 3.40 -2.94 -19.42
C ASN A 80 4.02 -1.87 -18.50
N PRO A 81 3.92 -0.58 -18.81
CA PRO A 81 4.58 0.46 -18.03
C PRO A 81 4.12 0.52 -16.57
N VAL A 82 2.83 0.25 -16.29
CA VAL A 82 2.26 0.35 -14.93
C VAL A 82 2.89 -0.69 -14.00
N ASN A 83 2.83 -1.97 -14.35
CA ASN A 83 3.38 -3.03 -13.49
C ASN A 83 4.87 -3.24 -13.73
N GLY A 84 5.35 -2.98 -14.95
CA GLY A 84 6.69 -3.33 -15.39
C GLY A 84 7.77 -2.42 -14.84
N ASP A 85 7.45 -1.14 -14.69
CA ASP A 85 8.41 -0.12 -14.23
C ASP A 85 8.40 0.04 -12.70
N GLU A 86 7.45 -0.61 -12.01
CA GLU A 86 7.36 -0.60 -10.55
C GLU A 86 8.59 -1.26 -9.90
N LYS A 87 9.27 -0.49 -9.05
CA LYS A 87 10.51 -0.90 -8.40
C LYS A 87 10.20 -1.72 -7.15
N ARG A 88 10.77 -2.92 -7.08
CA ARG A 88 10.49 -3.86 -5.99
C ARG A 88 11.72 -4.10 -5.15
N LEU A 89 11.61 -3.85 -3.86
CA LEU A 89 12.67 -4.14 -2.89
C LEU A 89 12.44 -5.53 -2.29
N LEU A 90 13.39 -6.44 -2.48
CA LEU A 90 13.40 -7.75 -1.86
C LEU A 90 14.69 -7.90 -1.06
N ASN A 91 14.56 -8.10 0.26
CA ASN A 91 15.70 -8.23 1.18
C ASN A 91 16.72 -7.08 1.07
N GLY A 92 16.23 -5.84 0.93
CA GLY A 92 17.08 -4.65 0.86
C GLY A 92 17.74 -4.40 -0.50
N ALA A 93 17.48 -5.24 -1.51
CA ALA A 93 17.96 -5.05 -2.88
C ALA A 93 16.80 -4.90 -3.86
N PHE A 94 16.96 -4.04 -4.86
CA PHE A 94 15.96 -3.96 -5.94
C PHE A 94 16.05 -5.20 -6.83
N ILE A 95 14.89 -5.75 -7.18
CA ILE A 95 14.81 -6.84 -8.15
C ILE A 95 15.24 -6.31 -9.53
N ASP A 96 16.11 -7.05 -10.22
CA ASP A 96 16.52 -6.73 -11.59
C ASP A 96 15.31 -6.79 -12.54
N PRO A 97 15.00 -5.72 -13.29
CA PRO A 97 13.91 -5.72 -14.26
C PRO A 97 14.00 -6.84 -15.31
N ARG A 98 15.22 -7.34 -15.60
CA ARG A 98 15.45 -8.49 -16.50
C ARG A 98 14.88 -9.80 -15.98
N ALA A 99 14.51 -9.88 -14.71
CA ALA A 99 13.80 -11.04 -14.16
C ALA A 99 12.40 -11.23 -14.75
N GLY A 100 11.82 -10.21 -15.41
CA GLY A 100 10.52 -10.31 -16.07
C GLY A 100 9.36 -10.54 -15.09
N LEU A 101 9.52 -10.10 -13.84
CA LEU A 101 8.52 -10.25 -12.78
C LEU A 101 7.60 -9.03 -12.75
N TRP A 102 6.51 -9.07 -13.51
CA TRP A 102 5.54 -7.97 -13.60
C TRP A 102 4.36 -8.18 -12.63
N SER A 103 4.68 -8.32 -11.34
CA SER A 103 3.68 -8.51 -10.28
C SER A 103 2.69 -7.34 -10.24
N LEU A 104 1.42 -7.63 -9.96
CA LEU A 104 0.37 -6.67 -9.70
C LEU A 104 0.54 -6.13 -8.27
N ILE A 105 1.56 -5.30 -8.12
CA ILE A 105 1.97 -4.64 -6.89
C ILE A 105 2.22 -3.18 -7.22
N ASP A 106 1.96 -2.30 -6.28
CA ASP A 106 2.42 -0.92 -6.35
C ASP A 106 2.75 -0.38 -4.95
N SER A 107 3.90 0.26 -4.83
CA SER A 107 4.44 0.91 -3.63
C SER A 107 4.76 2.38 -3.88
N THR A 108 4.41 2.91 -5.06
CA THR A 108 4.72 4.27 -5.49
C THR A 108 3.42 5.05 -5.76
N PRO A 109 2.80 5.68 -4.74
CA PRO A 109 1.61 6.48 -4.95
C PRO A 109 1.81 7.63 -5.93
N GLU A 110 0.85 7.80 -6.82
CA GLU A 110 0.79 8.89 -7.78
C GLU A 110 -0.31 9.90 -7.41
N ALA A 111 -0.18 11.14 -7.89
CA ALA A 111 -1.23 12.14 -7.71
C ALA A 111 -2.48 11.74 -8.49
N ASP A 112 -3.65 11.81 -7.83
CA ASP A 112 -4.91 11.37 -8.39
C ASP A 112 -5.98 12.45 -8.24
N ALA A 113 -6.70 12.76 -9.32
CA ALA A 113 -7.69 13.84 -9.32
C ALA A 113 -8.91 13.57 -8.41
N GLN A 114 -9.29 12.29 -8.23
CA GLN A 114 -10.46 11.89 -7.45
C GLN A 114 -10.08 11.41 -6.04
N LEU A 115 -8.94 10.73 -5.91
CA LEU A 115 -8.48 10.10 -4.69
C LEU A 115 -7.42 10.93 -3.94
N GLY A 116 -6.91 12.00 -4.56
CA GLY A 116 -5.82 12.84 -4.05
C GLY A 116 -4.45 12.21 -4.30
N SER A 117 -4.24 11.03 -3.74
CA SER A 117 -3.08 10.17 -3.98
C SER A 117 -3.54 8.72 -4.09
N ALA A 118 -3.02 7.98 -5.06
CA ALA A 118 -3.45 6.60 -5.31
C ALA A 118 -2.29 5.72 -5.77
N PHE A 119 -2.34 4.45 -5.34
CA PHE A 119 -1.63 3.38 -6.01
C PHE A 119 -2.33 3.04 -7.33
N HIS A 120 -1.57 2.66 -8.34
CA HIS A 120 -2.05 2.33 -9.68
C HIS A 120 -1.55 0.94 -10.09
N VAL A 121 -2.50 0.01 -10.25
CA VAL A 121 -2.21 -1.35 -10.71
C VAL A 121 -2.95 -1.61 -12.02
N PHE A 122 -2.26 -2.14 -13.02
CA PHE A 122 -2.88 -2.62 -14.25
C PHE A 122 -3.19 -4.11 -14.17
N ILE A 123 -4.44 -4.48 -14.42
CA ILE A 123 -4.94 -5.86 -14.38
C ILE A 123 -5.24 -6.28 -15.83
N PRO A 124 -4.33 -7.00 -16.51
CA PRO A 124 -4.60 -7.52 -17.84
C PRO A 124 -5.68 -8.61 -17.81
N TRP A 125 -6.25 -8.94 -18.98
CA TRP A 125 -7.25 -10.02 -19.11
C TRP A 125 -6.77 -11.37 -18.59
N VAL A 126 -5.47 -11.63 -18.72
CA VAL A 126 -4.82 -12.87 -18.28
C VAL A 126 -3.72 -12.50 -17.30
N VAL A 127 -3.83 -13.06 -16.09
CA VAL A 127 -2.82 -12.97 -15.04
C VAL A 127 -2.28 -14.35 -14.76
N ALA A 128 -0.98 -14.42 -14.44
CA ALA A 128 -0.37 -15.64 -13.94
C ALA A 128 -0.13 -15.54 -12.43
N TYR A 129 -0.07 -16.69 -11.76
CA TYR A 129 0.33 -16.83 -10.36
C TYR A 129 1.07 -18.17 -10.19
N GLY A 130 1.60 -18.44 -9.01
CA GLY A 130 2.37 -19.67 -8.75
C GLY A 130 3.67 -19.77 -9.55
N TYR A 131 4.30 -20.93 -9.50
CA TYR A 131 5.49 -21.24 -10.30
C TYR A 131 5.10 -21.78 -11.68
N SER A 132 5.98 -21.67 -12.67
CA SER A 132 5.68 -22.18 -14.03
C SER A 132 5.43 -23.69 -14.07
N TRP A 133 6.04 -24.45 -13.17
CA TRP A 133 5.89 -25.91 -13.05
C TRP A 133 4.73 -26.35 -12.16
N SER A 134 4.04 -25.42 -11.51
CA SER A 134 2.87 -25.69 -10.68
C SER A 134 1.57 -25.21 -11.33
N ARG A 135 1.63 -24.80 -12.60
CA ARG A 135 0.45 -24.40 -13.40
C ARG A 135 -0.07 -25.58 -14.19
#